data_AF-A0A966IZL9-F1
#
_entry.id   AF-A0A966IZL9-F1
#
_cell.length_a   1.000
_cell.length_b   1.000
_cell.length_c   1.000
_cell.angle_alpha   90.00
_cell.angle_beta   90.00
_cell.angle_gamma   90.00
#
_symmetry.space_group_name_H-M   'P 1'
#
loop_
_entity.id
_entity.type
_entity.pdbx_description
1 polymer ?
#
loop_
_entity_poly.entity_id
_entity_poly.type
_entity_poly.pdbx_seq_one_letter_code
_entity_poly.pdbx_strand_id
1 'polypeptide(L)'
;PALAWILLCALGWLLTIDTLNLWPGHWDISFYAWGFTAGSLWLSASLVMALAWLRHGAWVWSSMAVLAGYVCLRWPSGNLWDAWLDPAVWIVAHTQVARYAWQWIKQVHRT
;
A
#
# COMPACT_ATOMS: atom_id res chain seq x y z
N PRO A 1 -13.03 4.74 -0.04
CA PRO A 1 -13.65 4.86 -1.39
C PRO A 1 -13.23 3.65 -2.24
N ALA A 2 -14.07 3.15 -3.15
CA ALA A 2 -13.75 1.94 -3.94
C ALA A 2 -12.41 2.06 -4.70
N LEU A 3 -12.12 3.25 -5.24
CA LEU A 3 -10.87 3.56 -5.93
C LEU A 3 -9.62 3.28 -5.07
N ALA A 4 -9.65 3.63 -3.78
CA ALA A 4 -8.51 3.40 -2.90
C ALA A 4 -8.21 1.90 -2.71
N TRP A 5 -9.26 1.06 -2.64
CA TRP A 5 -9.10 -0.38 -2.54
C TRP A 5 -8.58 -1.00 -3.84
N ILE A 6 -9.04 -0.49 -4.99
CA ILE A 6 -8.54 -0.92 -6.30
C ILE A 6 -7.06 -0.56 -6.44
N LEU A 7 -6.67 0.66 -6.06
CA LEU A 7 -5.27 1.11 -6.08
C LEU A 7 -4.40 0.25 -5.15
N LEU A 8 -4.89 -0.08 -3.94
CA LEU A 8 -4.19 -1.00 -3.02
C LEU A 8 -4.02 -2.40 -3.62
N CYS A 9 -5.05 -2.94 -4.29
CA CYS A 9 -4.94 -4.22 -4.99
C CYS A 9 -3.89 -4.15 -6.11
N ALA A 10 -3.91 -3.09 -6.91
CA ALA A 10 -2.96 -2.88 -8.02
C ALA A 10 -1.52 -2.75 -7.52
N LEU A 11 -1.29 -1.99 -6.44
CA LEU A 11 0.01 -1.85 -5.80
C LEU A 11 0.52 -3.19 -5.25
N GLY A 12 -0.34 -3.99 -4.61
CA GLY A 12 0.07 -5.32 -4.13
C GLY A 12 0.41 -6.28 -5.28
N TRP A 13 -0.30 -6.23 -6.41
CA TRP A 13 0.08 -6.99 -7.61
C TRP A 13 1.42 -6.52 -8.18
N LEU A 14 1.65 -5.21 -8.25
CA LEU A 14 2.92 -4.62 -8.70
C LEU A 14 4.09 -5.14 -7.84
N LEU A 15 3.95 -5.09 -6.52
CA LEU A 15 4.95 -5.61 -5.58
C LEU A 15 5.14 -7.12 -5.69
N THR A 16 4.08 -7.89 -5.95
CA THR A 16 4.17 -9.34 -6.15
C THR A 16 4.94 -9.69 -7.42
N ILE A 17 4.66 -8.99 -8.52
CA ILE A 17 5.37 -9.13 -9.81
C ILE A 17 6.84 -8.78 -9.63
N ASP A 18 7.13 -7.71 -8.88
CA ASP A 18 8.49 -7.28 -8.55
C ASP A 18 9.24 -8.33 -7.71
N THR A 19 8.60 -8.83 -6.66
CA THR A 19 9.19 -9.81 -5.73
C THR A 19 9.46 -11.15 -6.41
N LEU A 20 8.56 -11.59 -7.31
CA LEU A 20 8.72 -12.81 -8.08
C LEU A 20 9.60 -12.65 -9.33
N ASN A 21 10.13 -11.44 -9.56
CA ASN A 21 10.91 -11.08 -10.73
C ASN A 21 10.22 -11.48 -12.05
N LEU A 22 8.90 -11.26 -12.13
CA LEU A 22 8.08 -11.58 -13.30
C LEU A 22 8.05 -10.43 -14.32
N TRP A 23 8.88 -9.40 -14.13
CA TRP A 23 9.03 -8.32 -15.08
C TRP A 23 9.56 -8.83 -16.43
N PRO A 24 9.17 -8.22 -17.56
CA PRO A 24 9.78 -8.51 -18.85
C PRO A 24 11.29 -8.30 -18.73
N GLY A 25 12.13 -9.26 -19.15
CA GLY A 25 13.57 -9.29 -18.83
C GLY A 25 14.44 -8.11 -19.27
N HIS A 26 13.86 -7.08 -19.90
CA HIS A 26 14.46 -5.78 -20.20
C HIS A 26 14.20 -4.72 -19.11
N TRP A 27 13.39 -5.03 -18.10
CA TRP A 27 13.01 -4.17 -17.00
C TRP A 27 13.54 -4.75 -15.69
N ASP A 28 14.77 -4.40 -15.34
CA ASP A 28 15.41 -4.79 -14.07
C ASP A 28 15.21 -3.69 -13.02
N ILE A 29 13.95 -3.30 -12.81
CA ILE A 29 13.56 -2.28 -11.83
C ILE A 29 13.08 -3.01 -10.59
N SER A 30 13.80 -2.90 -9.48
CA SER A 30 13.34 -3.40 -8.18
C SER A 30 12.54 -2.32 -7.45
N PHE A 31 11.23 -2.30 -7.68
CA PHE A 31 10.30 -1.40 -6.98
C PHE A 31 10.28 -1.66 -5.47
N TYR A 32 10.49 -2.90 -5.05
CA TYR A 32 10.60 -3.29 -3.65
C TYR A 32 11.83 -2.64 -2.99
N ALA A 33 12.98 -2.66 -3.66
CA ALA A 33 14.21 -2.05 -3.14
C ALA A 33 14.10 -0.53 -2.98
N TRP A 34 13.28 0.15 -3.81
CA TRP A 34 13.05 1.58 -3.69
C TRP A 34 12.37 1.95 -2.36
N GLY A 35 11.54 1.07 -1.82
CA GLY A 35 10.85 1.23 -0.54
C GLY A 35 11.81 1.43 0.65
N PHE A 36 13.05 0.94 0.57
CA PHE A 36 14.04 1.01 1.65
C PHE A 36 14.99 2.20 1.56
N THR A 37 14.85 3.04 0.54
CA THR A 37 15.72 4.21 0.36
C THR A 37 15.35 5.34 1.33
N ALA A 38 16.30 6.24 1.63
CA ALA A 38 15.95 7.45 2.37
C ALA A 38 14.93 8.32 1.60
N GLY A 39 14.94 8.26 0.26
CA GLY A 39 14.00 8.98 -0.59
C GLY A 39 12.55 8.56 -0.41
N SER A 40 12.27 7.26 -0.28
CA SER A 40 10.90 6.75 -0.05
C SER A 40 10.33 7.22 1.29
N LEU A 41 11.16 7.33 2.32
CA LEU A 41 10.77 7.85 3.64
C LEU A 41 10.37 9.33 3.55
N TRP A 42 11.21 10.17 2.93
CA TRP A 42 10.91 11.58 2.75
C TRP A 42 9.68 11.80 1.88
N LEU A 43 9.50 11.00 0.83
CA LEU A 43 8.31 11.02 -0.02
C LEU A 43 7.06 10.66 0.78
N SER A 44 7.11 9.57 1.56
CA SER A 44 6.01 9.13 2.42
C SER A 44 5.64 10.18 3.47
N ALA A 45 6.63 10.77 4.13
CA ALA A 45 6.41 11.86 5.09
C ALA A 45 5.77 13.08 4.43
N SER A 46 6.29 13.50 3.27
CA SER A 46 5.76 14.64 2.50
C SER A 46 4.32 14.40 2.03
N LEU A 47 4.02 13.18 1.59
CA LEU A 47 2.67 12.79 1.17
C LEU A 47 1.70 12.81 2.35
N VAL A 48 2.09 12.26 3.51
CA VAL A 48 1.25 12.32 4.70
C VAL A 48 1.03 13.77 5.13
N MET A 49 2.06 14.62 5.11
CA MET A 49 1.90 16.04 5.41
C MET A 49 0.94 16.74 4.42
N ALA A 50 1.08 16.50 3.12
CA ALA A 50 0.19 17.06 2.11
C ALA A 50 -1.27 16.58 2.29
N LEU A 51 -1.48 15.30 2.57
CA LEU A 51 -2.81 14.74 2.83
C LEU A 51 -3.38 15.24 4.17
N ALA A 52 -2.56 15.41 5.19
CA ALA A 52 -2.95 15.99 6.48
C ALA A 52 -3.36 17.45 6.33
N TRP A 53 -2.67 18.20 5.45
CA TRP A 53 -3.03 19.57 5.10
C TRP A 53 -4.40 19.64 4.40
N LEU A 54 -4.67 18.71 3.48
CA LEU A 54 -5.96 18.64 2.77
C LEU A 54 -7.10 18.15 3.69
N ARG A 55 -6.83 17.17 4.56
CA ARG A 55 -7.84 16.55 5.42
C ARG A 55 -7.24 16.05 6.73
N HIS A 56 -7.10 16.96 7.67
CA HIS A 56 -6.60 16.65 9.00
C HIS A 56 -7.54 15.67 9.74
N GLY A 57 -6.97 14.73 10.51
CA GLY A 57 -7.73 13.78 11.32
C GLY A 57 -6.83 12.90 12.19
N ALA A 58 -7.43 12.05 13.02
CA ALA A 58 -6.70 11.17 13.94
C ALA A 58 -5.73 10.20 13.22
N TRP A 59 -5.98 9.92 11.94
CA TRP A 59 -5.13 9.07 11.10
C TRP A 59 -3.70 9.61 10.93
N VAL A 60 -3.51 10.93 11.01
CA VAL A 60 -2.20 11.58 10.84
C VAL A 60 -1.22 11.10 11.92
N TRP A 61 -1.68 11.01 13.16
CA TRP A 61 -0.86 10.56 14.29
C TRP A 61 -0.45 9.10 14.16
N SER A 62 -1.37 8.24 13.73
CA SER A 62 -1.08 6.83 13.45
C SER A 62 -0.06 6.71 12.32
N SER A 63 -0.18 7.49 11.25
CA SER A 63 0.80 7.52 10.15
C SER A 63 2.17 8.03 10.61
N MET A 64 2.23 9.06 11.46
CA MET A 64 3.51 9.53 12.01
C MET A 64 4.14 8.50 12.94
N ALA A 65 3.35 7.79 13.75
CA ALA A 65 3.85 6.72 14.60
C ALA A 65 4.46 5.58 13.78
N VAL A 66 3.87 5.21 12.65
CA VAL A 66 4.43 4.21 11.73
C VAL A 66 5.75 4.68 11.11
N LEU A 67 5.81 5.93 10.62
CA LEU A 67 7.05 6.48 10.06
C LEU A 67 8.17 6.59 11.12
N ALA A 68 7.81 7.03 12.34
CA ALA A 68 8.75 7.07 13.45
C ALA A 68 9.24 5.68 13.84
N GLY A 69 8.34 4.68 13.86
CA GLY A 69 8.70 3.28 14.04
C GLY A 69 9.67 2.80 12.97
N TYR A 70 9.42 3.09 11.70
CA TYR A 70 10.33 2.75 10.59
C TYR A 70 11.73 3.37 10.77
N VAL A 71 11.79 4.65 11.13
CA VAL A 71 13.07 5.37 11.39
C VAL A 71 13.82 4.78 12.57
N CYS A 72 13.13 4.56 13.68
CA CYS A 72 13.74 4.09 14.93
C CYS A 72 14.21 2.64 14.84
N LEU A 73 13.43 1.77 14.21
CA LEU A 73 13.81 0.36 14.10
C LEU A 73 14.91 0.19 13.04
N ARG A 74 14.79 0.82 11.86
CA ARG A 74 15.75 0.68 10.73
C ARG A 74 16.22 -0.78 10.50
N TRP A 75 15.43 -1.75 10.96
CA TRP A 75 15.87 -3.12 11.13
C TRP A 75 15.84 -3.79 9.77
N PRO A 76 16.87 -4.58 9.40
CA PRO A 76 16.80 -5.44 8.21
C PRO A 76 15.67 -6.47 8.33
N SER A 77 15.13 -6.69 9.54
CA SER A 77 13.91 -7.48 9.80
C SER A 77 12.59 -6.73 9.51
N GLY A 78 12.62 -5.49 9.01
CA GLY A 78 11.44 -4.81 8.47
C GLY A 78 10.70 -5.71 7.47
N ASN A 79 11.46 -6.55 6.76
CA ASN A 79 11.01 -7.61 5.87
C ASN A 79 10.03 -8.62 6.51
N LEU A 80 10.12 -8.93 7.81
CA LEU A 80 9.19 -9.88 8.45
C LEU A 80 7.80 -9.29 8.62
N TRP A 81 7.74 -8.03 9.06
CA TRP A 81 6.48 -7.32 9.24
C TRP A 81 5.87 -6.96 7.90
N ASP A 82 6.69 -6.54 6.93
CA ASP A 82 6.31 -6.33 5.53
C ASP A 82 5.72 -7.62 4.94
N ALA A 83 6.45 -8.75 5.04
CA ALA A 83 6.02 -10.05 4.54
C ALA A 83 4.73 -10.59 5.18
N TRP A 84 4.33 -10.10 6.35
CA TRP A 84 3.08 -10.50 7.00
C TRP A 84 1.95 -9.48 6.83
N LEU A 85 2.24 -8.19 6.96
CA LEU A 85 1.27 -7.12 6.84
C LEU A 85 0.86 -6.88 5.39
N ASP A 86 1.78 -6.98 4.43
CA ASP A 86 1.49 -6.80 3.00
C ASP A 86 0.43 -7.78 2.51
N PRO A 87 0.57 -9.12 2.68
CA PRO A 87 -0.47 -10.04 2.26
C PRO A 87 -1.77 -9.85 3.06
N ALA A 88 -1.71 -9.50 4.35
CA ALA A 88 -2.91 -9.25 5.16
C ALA A 88 -3.71 -8.04 4.63
N VAL A 89 -3.04 -6.91 4.39
CA VAL A 89 -3.64 -5.70 3.82
C VAL A 89 -4.16 -5.97 2.41
N TRP A 90 -3.41 -6.75 1.62
CA TRP A 90 -3.79 -7.08 0.25
C TRP A 90 -5.00 -8.01 0.16
N ILE A 91 -5.12 -8.99 1.06
CA ILE A 91 -6.33 -9.81 1.21
C ILE A 91 -7.52 -8.93 1.56
N VAL A 92 -7.37 -8.04 2.56
CA VAL A 92 -8.44 -7.11 2.94
C VAL A 92 -8.84 -6.25 1.75
N ALA A 93 -7.89 -5.71 1.00
CA ALA A 93 -8.17 -4.92 -0.20
C ALA A 93 -9.00 -5.72 -1.22
N HIS A 94 -8.62 -6.97 -1.52
CA HIS A 94 -9.40 -7.84 -2.41
C HIS A 94 -10.81 -8.11 -1.89
N THR A 95 -10.98 -8.39 -0.60
CA THR A 95 -12.32 -8.58 -0.02
C THR A 95 -13.18 -7.34 -0.17
N GLN A 96 -12.63 -6.15 0.04
CA GLN A 96 -13.38 -4.90 -0.10
C GLN A 96 -13.75 -4.64 -1.55
N VAL A 97 -12.82 -4.82 -2.49
CA VAL A 97 -13.12 -4.70 -3.94
C VAL A 97 -14.22 -5.67 -4.34
N ALA A 98 -14.15 -6.94 -3.92
CA ALA A 98 -15.17 -7.94 -4.20
C ALA A 98 -16.54 -7.56 -3.59
N ARG A 99 -16.56 -7.02 -2.37
CA ARG A 99 -17.79 -6.52 -1.73
C ARG A 99 -18.41 -5.36 -2.50
N TYR A 100 -17.60 -4.41 -2.96
CA TYR A 100 -18.10 -3.29 -3.78
C TYR A 100 -18.64 -3.77 -5.13
N ALA A 101 -17.93 -4.67 -5.81
CA ALA A 101 -18.38 -5.25 -7.08
C ALA A 101 -19.71 -6.01 -6.90
N TRP A 102 -19.83 -6.80 -5.83
CA TRP A 102 -21.06 -7.52 -5.51
C TRP A 102 -22.25 -6.59 -5.23
N GLN A 103 -22.02 -5.50 -4.49
CA GLN A 103 -23.05 -4.49 -4.25
C GLN A 103 -23.50 -3.82 -5.55
N TRP A 104 -22.56 -3.51 -6.44
CA TRP A 104 -22.86 -2.92 -7.75
C TRP A 104 -23.69 -3.86 -8.63
N ILE A 105 -23.31 -5.15 -8.72
CA ILE A 105 -24.07 -6.15 -9.48
C ILE A 105 -25.51 -6.27 -8.97
N LYS A 106 -25.71 -6.29 -7.64
CA LYS A 106 -27.06 -6.32 -7.04
C LYS A 106 -27.89 -5.09 -7.36
N GLN A 107 -27.27 -3.93 -7.50
CA GLN A 107 -27.99 -2.70 -7.87
C GLN A 107 -28.40 -2.74 -9.34
N VAL A 108 -27.50 -3.15 -10.24
CA VAL A 108 -27.76 -3.29 -11.68
C VAL A 108 -28.85 -4.33 -11.97
N HIS A 109 -28.90 -5.43 -11.23
CA HIS A 109 -29.94 -6.45 -11.40
C HIS A 109 -31.32 -6.04 -10.85
N ARG A 110 -31.41 -4.94 -10.08
CA ARG A 110 -32.67 -4.44 -9.50
C ARG A 110 -33.29 -3.29 -10.29
N THR A 111 -32.59 -2.77 -11.30
CA THR A 111 -33.03 -1.73 -12.24
C THR A 111 -33.39 -2.35 -13.57
#